data_AF-A0A191UXU1-F1
#
_entry.id   AF-A0A191UXU1-F1
#
_cell.length_a   1.000
_cell.length_b   1.000
_cell.length_c   1.000
_cell.angle_alpha   90.00
_cell.angle_beta   90.00
_cell.angle_gamma   90.00
#
_symmetry.space_group_name_H-M   'P 1'
#
loop_
_entity.id
_entity.type
_entity.pdbx_description
1 polymer ?
#
loop_
_entity_poly.entity_id
_entity_poly.type
_entity_poly.pdbx_seq_one_letter_code
_entity_poly.pdbx_strand_id
1 'polypeptide(L)'
;MDMKLEVVVVPVSDVDRAKGFYTRLGWRLDADIATDDSFRVVQVTPPGSPASVIFGTSVTSQAPGSAEGLHVVVDDIDAAHDELKRLGAGPSEVFHDAGGVFHHAGTEARVPGPDPQRTSYGSFLSFSDPDGNGWVAQEITGRLPGRLDPATTTFASADDLSSALRRAAAAHGAHEARIGAEDPDWPDWYAEYMVREQAGTELPS
;
A
#
# COMPACT_ATOMS: atom_id res chain seq x y z
N MET A 1 18.37 15.83 6.14
CA MET A 1 17.50 15.64 7.32
C MET A 1 16.39 14.75 6.85
N ASP A 2 16.29 13.56 7.43
CA ASP A 2 15.38 12.52 6.93
C ASP A 2 14.09 12.57 7.73
N MET A 3 12.96 12.69 7.04
CA MET A 3 11.63 12.74 7.64
C MET A 3 10.79 11.59 7.09
N LYS A 4 10.25 10.75 7.99
CA LYS A 4 9.43 9.59 7.65
C LYS A 4 8.04 9.76 8.22
N LEU A 5 7.03 9.35 7.46
CA LEU A 5 5.68 9.18 8.00
C LEU A 5 5.66 7.89 8.81
N GLU A 6 5.73 8.02 10.14
CA GLU A 6 5.75 6.88 11.06
C GLU A 6 4.34 6.39 11.38
N VAL A 7 3.40 7.33 11.60
CA VAL A 7 2.09 7.01 12.15
C VAL A 7 1.02 8.01 11.75
N VAL A 8 -0.20 7.52 11.56
CA VAL A 8 -1.42 8.32 11.40
C VAL A 8 -2.36 8.03 12.58
N VAL A 9 -2.97 9.08 13.14
CA VAL A 9 -3.97 8.94 14.21
C VAL A 9 -5.37 8.92 13.60
N VAL A 10 -6.13 7.85 13.85
CA VAL A 10 -7.49 7.65 13.33
C VAL A 10 -8.51 7.85 14.46
N PRO A 11 -9.51 8.74 14.30
CA PRO A 11 -10.49 9.01 15.34
C PRO A 11 -11.56 7.92 15.39
N VAL A 12 -11.67 7.24 16.53
CA VAL A 12 -12.61 6.13 16.76
C VAL A 12 -13.46 6.41 18.00
N SER A 13 -14.70 5.90 18.01
CA SER A 13 -15.61 6.06 19.14
C SER A 13 -15.47 4.93 20.17
N ASP A 14 -15.04 3.76 19.71
CA ASP A 14 -14.88 2.54 20.51
C ASP A 14 -13.57 1.85 20.13
N VAL A 15 -12.61 1.87 21.07
CA VAL A 15 -11.24 1.38 20.87
C VAL A 15 -11.22 -0.13 20.63
N ASP A 16 -12.06 -0.91 21.31
CA ASP A 16 -12.07 -2.37 21.17
C ASP A 16 -12.76 -2.79 19.87
N ARG A 17 -13.82 -2.08 19.46
CA ARG A 17 -14.46 -2.27 18.14
C ARG A 17 -13.49 -1.98 17.01
N ALA A 18 -12.74 -0.87 17.09
CA ALA A 18 -11.73 -0.51 16.11
C ALA A 18 -10.57 -1.53 16.09
N LYS A 19 -10.02 -1.89 17.26
CA LYS A 19 -8.97 -2.92 17.39
C LYS A 19 -9.40 -4.24 16.76
N GLY A 20 -10.60 -4.70 17.07
CA GLY A 20 -11.14 -5.92 16.49
C GLY A 20 -11.28 -5.82 14.96
N PHE A 21 -11.67 -4.67 14.43
CA PHE A 21 -11.76 -4.46 12.98
C PHE A 21 -10.38 -4.53 12.31
N TYR A 22 -9.44 -3.67 12.70
CA TYR A 22 -8.14 -3.59 12.03
C TYR A 22 -7.34 -4.89 12.17
N THR A 23 -7.37 -5.55 13.33
CA THR A 23 -6.67 -6.83 13.51
C THR A 23 -7.29 -7.97 12.70
N ARG A 24 -8.63 -7.97 12.48
CA ARG A 24 -9.27 -8.92 11.55
C ARG A 24 -8.83 -8.72 10.11
N LEU A 25 -8.46 -7.51 9.70
CA LEU A 25 -7.86 -7.24 8.38
C LEU A 25 -6.41 -7.75 8.25
N GLY A 26 -5.90 -8.45 9.27
CA GLY A 26 -4.52 -8.95 9.30
C GLY A 26 -3.49 -7.90 9.73
N TRP A 27 -3.93 -6.72 10.19
CA TRP A 27 -3.01 -5.70 10.66
C TRP A 27 -2.41 -6.12 12.00
N ARG A 28 -1.07 -6.08 12.08
CA ARG A 28 -0.33 -6.54 13.25
C ARG A 28 -0.60 -5.60 14.41
N LEU A 29 -0.99 -6.13 15.56
CA LEU A 29 -1.08 -5.35 16.80
C LEU A 29 0.34 -5.13 17.34
N ASP A 30 0.79 -3.87 17.33
CA ASP A 30 2.13 -3.51 17.81
C ASP A 30 2.10 -3.08 19.29
N ALA A 31 1.05 -2.35 19.69
CA ALA A 31 0.88 -1.90 21.07
C ALA A 31 -0.60 -1.77 21.45
N ASP A 32 -0.88 -2.01 22.74
CA ASP A 32 -2.15 -1.69 23.40
C ASP A 32 -1.80 -1.30 24.84
N ILE A 33 -1.67 0.01 25.08
CA ILE A 33 -1.15 0.57 26.33
C ILE A 33 -2.21 1.48 26.93
N ALA A 34 -2.57 1.23 28.18
CA ALA A 34 -3.40 2.12 28.99
C ALA A 34 -2.59 2.60 30.19
N THR A 35 -2.66 3.89 30.52
CA THR A 35 -2.05 4.43 31.74
C THR A 35 -3.05 4.44 32.90
N ASP A 36 -4.31 4.76 32.58
CA ASP A 36 -5.47 4.74 33.47
C ASP A 36 -6.76 4.77 32.60
N ASP A 37 -7.93 4.94 33.21
CA ASP A 37 -9.23 4.96 32.51
C ASP A 37 -9.40 6.15 31.54
N SER A 38 -8.54 7.18 31.60
CA SER A 38 -8.65 8.40 30.78
C SER A 38 -7.81 8.36 29.51
N PHE A 39 -6.88 7.40 29.40
CA PHE A 39 -5.95 7.32 28.29
C PHE A 39 -5.60 5.87 27.93
N ARG A 40 -5.86 5.52 26.66
CA ARG A 40 -5.48 4.25 26.05
C ARG A 40 -5.02 4.51 24.62
N VAL A 41 -3.94 3.86 24.22
CA VAL A 41 -3.38 3.92 22.87
C VAL A 41 -3.30 2.50 22.33
N VAL A 42 -3.87 2.28 21.15
CA VAL A 42 -3.70 1.07 20.36
C VAL A 42 -2.96 1.44 19.09
N GLN A 43 -1.93 0.67 18.76
CA GLN A 43 -1.17 0.80 17.52
C GLN A 43 -1.27 -0.50 16.72
N VAL A 44 -1.58 -0.37 15.44
CA VAL A 44 -1.61 -1.46 14.47
C VAL A 44 -0.86 -1.08 13.20
N THR A 45 -0.21 -2.06 12.57
CA THR A 45 0.52 -1.86 11.31
C THR A 45 -0.12 -2.71 10.19
N PRO A 46 -0.54 -2.09 9.07
CA PRO A 46 -0.95 -2.83 7.88
C PRO A 46 0.16 -3.77 7.38
N PRO A 47 -0.16 -4.96 6.87
CA PRO A 47 0.84 -5.87 6.31
C PRO A 47 1.76 -5.17 5.30
N GLY A 48 3.08 -5.31 5.47
CA GLY A 48 4.09 -4.70 4.59
C GLY A 48 4.28 -3.19 4.71
N SER A 49 3.48 -2.48 5.53
CA SER A 49 3.60 -1.03 5.71
C SER A 49 4.74 -0.67 6.66
N PRO A 50 5.56 0.35 6.34
CA PRO A 50 6.49 0.95 7.29
C PRO A 50 5.81 1.94 8.24
N ALA A 51 4.58 2.37 7.94
CA ALA A 51 3.80 3.30 8.74
C ALA A 51 2.66 2.60 9.49
N SER A 52 2.41 3.03 10.72
CA SER A 52 1.36 2.49 11.60
C SER A 52 0.11 3.37 11.63
N VAL A 53 -0.95 2.82 12.22
CA VAL A 53 -2.12 3.58 12.66
C VAL A 53 -2.23 3.52 14.17
N ILE A 54 -2.51 4.68 14.79
CA ILE A 54 -2.87 4.79 16.21
C ILE A 54 -4.32 5.22 16.35
N PHE A 55 -5.03 4.59 17.27
CA PHE A 55 -6.35 5.03 17.75
C PHE A 55 -6.48 4.73 19.23
N GLY A 56 -7.41 5.40 19.93
CA GLY A 56 -7.45 5.31 21.38
C GLY A 56 -8.28 6.38 22.07
N THR A 57 -8.32 6.33 23.40
CA THR A 57 -8.97 7.34 24.24
C THR A 57 -8.03 8.53 24.43
N SER A 58 -8.53 9.74 24.18
CA SER A 58 -7.78 11.00 24.34
C SER A 58 -6.53 11.15 23.44
N VAL A 59 -6.44 10.39 22.34
CA VAL A 59 -5.32 10.45 21.39
C VAL A 59 -5.50 11.51 20.28
N THR A 60 -6.73 11.99 20.08
CA THR A 60 -7.09 12.97 19.04
C THR A 60 -8.31 13.78 19.47
N SER A 61 -8.41 15.02 18.97
CA SER A 61 -9.60 15.88 19.12
C SER A 61 -10.55 15.81 17.91
N GLN A 62 -10.21 15.04 16.88
CA GLN A 62 -11.06 14.83 15.71
C GLN A 62 -12.31 14.02 16.07
N ALA A 63 -13.42 14.30 15.38
CA ALA A 63 -14.65 13.55 15.58
C ALA A 63 -14.48 12.10 15.10
N PRO A 64 -14.98 11.09 15.83
CA PRO A 64 -14.96 9.70 15.35
C PRO A 64 -15.53 9.57 13.94
N GLY A 65 -14.84 8.82 13.08
CA GLY A 65 -15.26 8.60 11.70
C GLY A 65 -14.95 9.73 10.73
N SER A 66 -14.27 10.81 11.17
CA SER A 66 -14.03 11.97 10.31
C SER A 66 -12.79 11.89 9.43
N ALA A 67 -11.94 10.86 9.59
CA ALA A 67 -10.73 10.74 8.78
C ALA A 67 -11.08 10.26 7.37
N GLU A 68 -10.54 10.94 6.37
CA GLU A 68 -10.76 10.66 4.94
C GLU A 68 -9.44 10.78 4.19
N GLY A 69 -9.36 10.16 3.01
CA GLY A 69 -8.18 10.22 2.14
C GLY A 69 -7.00 9.34 2.58
N LEU A 70 -7.21 8.41 3.51
CA LEU A 70 -6.20 7.44 3.92
C LEU A 70 -5.99 6.41 2.82
N HIS A 71 -4.73 6.22 2.42
CA HIS A 71 -4.37 5.30 1.34
C HIS A 71 -3.54 4.13 1.85
N VAL A 72 -3.95 2.92 1.47
CA VAL A 72 -3.14 1.71 1.54
C VAL A 72 -2.82 1.24 0.13
N VAL A 73 -1.63 0.70 -0.06
CA VAL A 73 -1.15 0.30 -1.39
C VAL A 73 -1.19 -1.21 -1.51
N VAL A 74 -1.68 -1.69 -2.64
CA VAL A 74 -1.69 -3.10 -3.02
C VAL A 74 -1.08 -3.27 -4.41
N ASP A 75 -0.59 -4.46 -4.73
CA ASP A 75 -0.05 -4.82 -6.04
C ASP A 75 -1.10 -5.48 -6.96
N ASP A 76 -2.15 -6.07 -6.36
CA ASP A 76 -3.30 -6.64 -7.05
C ASP A 76 -4.61 -6.15 -6.39
N ILE A 77 -5.34 -5.28 -7.10
CA ILE A 77 -6.58 -4.68 -6.57
C ILE A 77 -7.75 -5.66 -6.47
N ASP A 78 -7.79 -6.67 -7.35
CA ASP A 78 -8.88 -7.65 -7.40
C ASP A 78 -8.71 -8.64 -6.24
N ALA A 79 -7.47 -9.09 -5.99
CA ALA A 79 -7.15 -9.90 -4.82
C ALA A 79 -7.41 -9.15 -3.51
N ALA A 80 -7.07 -7.85 -3.45
CA ALA A 80 -7.35 -7.01 -2.30
C ALA A 80 -8.85 -6.85 -2.03
N HIS A 81 -9.65 -6.67 -3.08
CA HIS A 81 -11.11 -6.60 -2.98
C HIS A 81 -11.68 -7.88 -2.35
N ASP A 82 -11.31 -9.04 -2.87
CA ASP A 82 -11.81 -10.33 -2.39
C ASP A 82 -11.40 -10.59 -0.94
N GLU A 83 -10.16 -10.27 -0.59
CA GLU A 83 -9.65 -10.44 0.78
C GLU A 83 -10.36 -9.51 1.77
N LEU A 84 -10.50 -8.21 1.47
CA LEU A 84 -11.21 -7.25 2.31
C LEU A 84 -12.68 -7.65 2.49
N LYS A 85 -13.34 -8.12 1.43
CA LYS A 85 -14.70 -8.64 1.49
C LYS A 85 -14.80 -9.88 2.38
N ARG A 86 -13.87 -10.83 2.22
CA ARG A 86 -13.79 -12.06 3.03
C ARG A 86 -13.58 -11.75 4.53
N LEU A 87 -12.80 -10.72 4.84
CA LEU A 87 -12.51 -10.27 6.20
C LEU A 87 -13.60 -9.34 6.79
N GLY A 88 -14.64 -9.02 6.01
CA GLY A 88 -15.81 -8.27 6.46
C GLY A 88 -15.62 -6.75 6.49
N ALA A 89 -14.68 -6.21 5.70
CA ALA A 89 -14.47 -4.76 5.57
C ALA A 89 -15.53 -4.05 4.72
N GLY A 90 -16.33 -4.81 3.95
CA GLY A 90 -17.35 -4.27 3.04
C GLY A 90 -16.80 -3.28 2.02
N PRO A 91 -15.77 -3.63 1.24
CA PRO A 91 -15.23 -2.73 0.23
C PRO A 91 -16.26 -2.41 -0.85
N SER A 92 -16.12 -1.26 -1.49
CA SER A 92 -16.79 -0.97 -2.75
C SER A 92 -16.30 -1.92 -3.85
N GLU A 93 -17.06 -2.02 -4.94
CA GLU A 93 -16.51 -2.55 -6.18
C GLU A 93 -15.25 -1.77 -6.60
N VAL A 94 -14.37 -2.44 -7.34
CA VAL A 94 -13.18 -1.81 -7.94
C VAL A 94 -13.64 -0.74 -8.94
N PHE A 95 -12.93 0.37 -8.97
CA PHE A 95 -13.18 1.49 -9.88
C PHE A 95 -11.88 2.14 -10.35
N HIS A 96 -11.98 2.89 -11.43
CA HIS A 96 -10.96 3.85 -11.89
C HIS A 96 -11.59 5.23 -12.08
N ASP A 97 -10.76 6.25 -12.21
CA ASP A 97 -11.22 7.62 -12.42
C ASP A 97 -11.38 7.93 -13.91
N ALA A 98 -12.48 8.59 -14.29
CA ALA A 98 -12.71 8.98 -15.68
C ALA A 98 -11.65 9.97 -16.23
N GLY A 99 -11.02 10.77 -15.37
CA GLY A 99 -9.95 11.72 -15.70
C GLY A 99 -8.54 11.13 -15.64
N GLY A 100 -8.38 9.91 -15.10
CA GLY A 100 -7.15 9.11 -15.19
C GLY A 100 -5.93 9.59 -14.38
N VAL A 101 -6.03 10.68 -13.59
CA VAL A 101 -4.90 11.20 -12.80
C VAL A 101 -4.92 10.70 -11.36
N PHE A 102 -6.08 10.82 -10.71
CA PHE A 102 -6.33 10.40 -9.34
C PHE A 102 -7.84 10.37 -9.12
N HIS A 103 -8.34 9.59 -8.16
CA HIS A 103 -9.77 9.57 -7.89
C HIS A 103 -10.25 10.91 -7.31
N HIS A 104 -11.45 11.35 -7.72
CA HIS A 104 -12.10 12.50 -7.09
C HIS A 104 -12.54 12.18 -5.66
N ALA A 105 -12.82 13.21 -4.88
CA ALA A 105 -13.37 13.05 -3.54
C ALA A 105 -14.75 12.37 -3.61
N GLY A 106 -15.04 11.47 -2.66
CA GLY A 106 -16.27 10.71 -2.67
C GLY A 106 -16.37 9.77 -3.88
N THR A 107 -17.52 9.80 -4.57
CA THR A 107 -17.87 8.89 -5.67
C THR A 107 -17.97 9.57 -7.04
N GLU A 108 -17.59 10.85 -7.11
CA GLU A 108 -17.56 11.59 -8.37
C GLU A 108 -16.57 10.94 -9.35
N ALA A 109 -16.94 10.92 -10.64
CA ALA A 109 -16.12 10.40 -11.74
C ALA A 109 -15.63 8.94 -11.63
N ARG A 110 -16.11 8.16 -10.65
CA ARG A 110 -15.80 6.73 -10.55
C ARG A 110 -16.44 5.96 -11.71
N VAL A 111 -15.61 5.24 -12.46
CA VAL A 111 -16.03 4.31 -13.50
C VAL A 111 -15.85 2.88 -12.97
N PRO A 112 -16.86 1.99 -13.10
CA PRO A 112 -16.75 0.63 -12.60
C PRO A 112 -15.62 -0.17 -13.26
N GLY A 113 -14.95 -0.99 -12.47
CA GLY A 113 -13.85 -1.87 -12.87
C GLY A 113 -12.47 -1.23 -12.72
N PRO A 114 -11.40 -2.06 -12.78
CA PRO A 114 -10.03 -1.57 -12.75
C PRO A 114 -9.72 -0.67 -13.96
N ASP A 115 -8.61 0.07 -13.89
CA ASP A 115 -8.14 0.82 -15.06
C ASP A 115 -8.01 -0.13 -16.27
N PRO A 116 -8.66 0.13 -17.42
CA PRO A 116 -8.68 -0.82 -18.53
C PRO A 116 -7.30 -1.05 -19.15
N GLN A 117 -6.35 -0.14 -18.93
CA GLN A 117 -4.95 -0.29 -19.34
C GLN A 117 -4.08 -0.95 -18.25
N ARG A 118 -4.61 -1.23 -17.06
CA ARG A 118 -3.89 -1.68 -15.86
C ARG A 118 -2.66 -0.82 -15.57
N THR A 119 -2.81 0.48 -15.80
CA THR A 119 -1.80 1.49 -15.50
C THR A 119 -1.59 1.52 -13.98
N SER A 120 -0.33 1.49 -13.55
CA SER A 120 0.00 1.70 -12.14
C SER A 120 -0.62 3.00 -11.64
N TYR A 121 -1.10 3.01 -10.39
CA TYR A 121 -1.84 4.11 -9.76
C TYR A 121 -3.28 4.34 -10.26
N GLY A 122 -3.77 3.59 -11.26
CA GLY A 122 -5.06 3.85 -11.92
C GLY A 122 -6.29 3.13 -11.34
N SER A 123 -6.09 2.05 -10.58
CA SER A 123 -7.18 1.24 -10.01
C SER A 123 -7.33 1.46 -8.51
N PHE A 124 -8.58 1.52 -8.06
CA PHE A 124 -8.92 1.83 -6.67
C PHE A 124 -10.09 0.97 -6.16
N LEU A 125 -10.16 0.82 -4.86
CA LEU A 125 -11.38 0.48 -4.13
C LEU A 125 -11.41 1.28 -2.82
N SER A 126 -12.60 1.47 -2.24
CA SER A 126 -12.74 2.16 -0.96
C SER A 126 -13.43 1.27 0.07
N PHE A 127 -13.08 1.43 1.34
CA PHE A 127 -13.79 0.81 2.47
C PHE A 127 -13.79 1.76 3.66
N SER A 128 -14.64 1.50 4.64
CA SER A 128 -14.70 2.30 5.87
C SER A 128 -14.46 1.41 7.07
N ASP A 129 -13.84 1.98 8.10
CA ASP A 129 -13.82 1.36 9.41
C ASP A 129 -15.21 1.44 10.09
N PRO A 130 -15.41 0.81 11.26
CA PRO A 130 -16.72 0.79 11.90
C PRO A 130 -17.28 2.16 12.27
N ASP A 131 -16.44 3.18 12.45
CA ASP A 131 -16.85 4.55 12.79
C ASP A 131 -17.09 5.41 11.54
N GLY A 132 -16.67 4.92 10.37
CA GLY A 132 -16.85 5.61 9.09
C GLY A 132 -15.56 6.22 8.53
N ASN A 133 -14.41 6.04 9.19
CA ASN A 133 -13.15 6.56 8.66
C ASN A 133 -12.86 5.93 7.30
N GLY A 134 -12.65 6.76 6.28
CA GLY A 134 -12.51 6.35 4.89
C GLY A 134 -11.10 5.91 4.54
N TRP A 135 -11.00 4.73 3.93
CA TRP A 135 -9.79 4.14 3.36
C TRP A 135 -9.95 3.94 1.86
N VAL A 136 -8.87 4.13 1.13
CA VAL A 136 -8.74 3.80 -0.29
C VAL A 136 -7.58 2.82 -0.44
N ALA A 137 -7.83 1.66 -1.03
CA ALA A 137 -6.75 0.82 -1.54
C ALA A 137 -6.45 1.25 -2.98
N GLN A 138 -5.19 1.51 -3.28
CA GLN A 138 -4.70 1.91 -4.59
C GLN A 138 -3.73 0.87 -5.13
N GLU A 139 -3.93 0.47 -6.38
CA GLU A 139 -3.06 -0.46 -7.08
C GLU A 139 -1.79 0.24 -7.56
N ILE A 140 -0.62 -0.26 -7.16
CA ILE A 140 0.67 0.24 -7.64
C ILE A 140 1.54 -0.95 -8.04
N THR A 141 1.65 -1.17 -9.36
CA THR A 141 2.47 -2.23 -9.97
C THR A 141 3.85 -1.73 -10.42
N GLY A 142 4.04 -0.40 -10.49
CA GLY A 142 5.32 0.26 -10.76
C GLY A 142 5.34 1.67 -10.17
N ARG A 143 6.46 2.11 -9.61
CA ARG A 143 6.57 3.40 -8.91
C ARG A 143 6.82 4.55 -9.88
N LEU A 144 6.27 5.73 -9.58
CA LEU A 144 6.62 6.96 -10.30
C LEU A 144 8.12 7.26 -10.15
N PRO A 145 8.78 7.79 -11.20
CA PRO A 145 10.20 8.14 -11.15
C PRO A 145 10.56 9.04 -9.96
N GLY A 146 11.60 8.66 -9.20
CA GLY A 146 12.11 9.42 -8.05
C GLY A 146 11.26 9.32 -6.78
N ARG A 147 10.23 8.47 -6.74
CA ARG A 147 9.37 8.30 -5.55
C ARG A 147 10.08 7.59 -4.40
N LEU A 148 10.97 6.65 -4.71
CA LEU A 148 11.85 6.00 -3.75
C LEU A 148 13.24 6.63 -3.84
N ASP A 149 13.89 6.76 -2.68
CA ASP A 149 15.30 7.12 -2.65
C ASP A 149 16.09 5.95 -3.28
N PRO A 150 16.84 6.17 -4.38
CA PRO A 150 17.62 5.13 -5.04
C PRO A 150 18.61 4.42 -4.12
N ALA A 151 18.97 5.04 -2.98
CA ALA A 151 19.88 4.46 -1.99
C ALA A 151 19.21 3.42 -1.06
N THR A 152 17.88 3.26 -1.10
CA THR A 152 17.17 2.29 -0.24
C THR A 152 16.35 1.31 -1.07
N THR A 153 16.80 0.05 -1.13
CA THR A 153 16.06 -1.06 -1.75
C THR A 153 15.33 -1.84 -0.66
N THR A 154 14.00 -1.85 -0.68
CA THR A 154 13.18 -2.61 0.29
C THR A 154 12.09 -3.40 -0.42
N PHE A 155 11.79 -4.60 0.09
CA PHE A 155 10.69 -5.44 -0.38
C PHE A 155 9.72 -5.68 0.77
N ALA A 156 8.43 -5.68 0.47
CA ALA A 156 7.38 -5.81 1.49
C ALA A 156 7.28 -7.25 2.04
N SER A 157 7.67 -8.24 1.24
CA SER A 157 7.63 -9.67 1.59
C SER A 157 8.64 -10.48 0.75
N ALA A 158 8.79 -11.77 1.08
CA ALA A 158 9.56 -12.70 0.26
C ALA A 158 8.93 -12.94 -1.12
N ASP A 159 7.60 -12.86 -1.23
CA ASP A 159 6.87 -13.03 -2.50
C ASP A 159 7.03 -11.81 -3.42
N ASP A 160 7.05 -10.60 -2.84
CA ASP A 160 7.39 -9.35 -3.54
C ASP A 160 8.83 -9.42 -4.08
N LEU A 161 9.78 -9.81 -3.22
CA LEU A 161 11.17 -10.05 -3.64
C LEU A 161 11.27 -11.12 -4.74
N SER A 162 10.55 -12.24 -4.61
CA SER A 162 10.55 -13.30 -5.63
C SER A 162 9.98 -12.80 -6.97
N SER A 163 8.92 -11.99 -6.92
CA SER A 163 8.31 -11.39 -8.10
C SER A 163 9.26 -10.41 -8.78
N ALA A 164 9.97 -9.59 -8.02
CA ALA A 164 11.01 -8.70 -8.54
C ALA A 164 12.17 -9.48 -9.18
N LEU A 165 12.64 -10.56 -8.55
CA LEU A 165 13.65 -11.43 -9.13
C LEU A 165 13.20 -12.07 -10.45
N ARG A 166 11.93 -12.47 -10.57
CA ARG A 166 11.37 -13.02 -11.83
C ARG A 166 11.32 -11.98 -12.94
N ARG A 167 10.99 -10.73 -12.62
CA ARG A 167 11.03 -9.62 -13.59
C ARG A 167 12.45 -9.30 -14.03
N ALA A 168 13.40 -9.23 -13.09
CA ALA A 168 14.81 -9.06 -13.37
C ALA A 168 15.33 -10.19 -14.29
N ALA A 169 14.98 -11.44 -14.01
CA ALA A 169 15.37 -12.58 -14.84
C ALA A 169 14.81 -12.53 -16.26
N ALA A 170 13.54 -12.13 -16.42
CA ALA A 170 12.94 -11.96 -17.74
C ALA A 170 13.64 -10.84 -18.54
N ALA A 171 13.96 -9.71 -17.89
CA ALA A 171 14.64 -8.59 -18.52
C ALA A 171 16.11 -8.91 -18.85
N HIS A 172 16.81 -9.62 -17.97
CA HIS A 172 18.19 -10.06 -18.17
C HIS A 172 18.30 -11.07 -19.32
N GLY A 173 17.36 -12.01 -19.45
CA GLY A 173 17.32 -12.91 -20.61
C GLY A 173 17.19 -12.17 -21.94
N ALA A 174 16.49 -11.03 -21.96
CA ALA A 174 16.42 -10.15 -23.14
C ALA A 174 17.70 -9.31 -23.34
N HIS A 175 18.46 -9.03 -22.28
CA HIS A 175 19.80 -8.43 -22.35
C HIS A 175 20.82 -9.41 -22.95
N GLU A 176 20.93 -10.62 -22.42
CA GLU A 176 21.82 -11.67 -22.93
C GLU A 176 21.55 -12.00 -24.40
N ALA A 177 20.27 -12.06 -24.80
CA ALA A 177 19.89 -12.25 -26.19
C ALA A 177 20.37 -11.11 -27.12
N ARG A 178 20.46 -9.87 -26.62
CA ARG A 178 20.96 -8.72 -27.39
C ARG A 178 22.48 -8.73 -27.51
N ILE A 179 23.20 -9.09 -26.45
CA ILE A 179 24.67 -9.15 -26.47
C ILE A 179 25.20 -10.45 -27.09
N GLY A 180 24.35 -11.47 -27.24
CA GLY A 180 24.66 -12.74 -27.88
C GLY A 180 25.57 -13.66 -27.04
N ALA A 181 25.65 -13.42 -25.73
CA ALA A 181 26.47 -14.17 -24.79
C ALA A 181 25.81 -14.16 -23.40
N GLU A 182 26.18 -15.14 -22.57
CA GLU A 182 25.85 -15.11 -21.14
C GLU A 182 26.59 -13.95 -20.48
N ASP A 183 25.91 -13.24 -19.59
CA ASP A 183 26.48 -12.15 -18.81
C ASP A 183 27.09 -12.70 -17.51
N PRO A 184 28.42 -12.73 -17.37
CA PRO A 184 29.08 -13.24 -16.17
C PRO A 184 28.80 -12.36 -14.94
N ASP A 185 28.40 -11.10 -15.15
CA ASP A 185 28.12 -10.11 -14.11
C ASP A 185 26.61 -10.00 -13.84
N TRP A 186 25.83 -11.05 -14.16
CA TRP A 186 24.39 -11.11 -13.93
C TRP A 186 23.96 -10.71 -12.51
N PRO A 187 24.69 -11.01 -11.40
CA PRO A 187 24.24 -10.57 -10.07
C PRO A 187 24.21 -9.04 -9.96
N ASP A 188 25.20 -8.36 -10.54
CA ASP A 188 25.31 -6.91 -10.52
C ASP A 188 24.24 -6.29 -11.42
N TRP A 189 23.98 -6.89 -12.59
CA TRP A 189 22.90 -6.47 -13.47
C TRP A 189 21.53 -6.61 -12.81
N TYR A 190 21.26 -7.72 -12.10
CA TYR A 190 20.02 -7.92 -11.37
C TYR A 190 19.85 -6.89 -10.26
N ALA A 191 20.91 -6.65 -9.47
CA ALA A 191 20.88 -5.65 -8.40
C ALA A 191 20.57 -4.26 -8.97
N GLU A 192 21.24 -3.87 -10.05
CA GLU A 192 20.98 -2.61 -10.74
C GLU A 192 19.56 -2.54 -11.29
N TYR A 193 19.09 -3.59 -11.97
CA TYR A 193 17.72 -3.65 -12.48
C TYR A 193 16.69 -3.47 -11.35
N MET A 194 16.82 -4.20 -10.25
CA MET A 194 15.87 -4.17 -9.14
C MET A 194 15.85 -2.81 -8.44
N VAL A 195 17.02 -2.17 -8.26
CA VAL A 195 17.13 -0.82 -7.71
C VAL A 195 16.46 0.19 -8.64
N ARG A 196 16.77 0.14 -9.95
CA ARG A 196 16.25 1.09 -10.94
C ARG A 196 14.75 0.90 -11.19
N GLU A 197 14.25 -0.33 -11.21
CA GLU A 197 12.83 -0.66 -11.28
C GLU A 197 12.07 -0.07 -10.08
N GLN A 198 12.59 -0.27 -8.86
CA GLN A 198 11.98 0.30 -7.65
C GLN A 198 12.02 1.83 -7.65
N ALA A 199 13.14 2.43 -8.03
CA ALA A 199 13.31 3.89 -8.10
C ALA A 199 12.54 4.54 -9.26
N GLY A 200 11.99 3.75 -10.18
CA GLY A 200 11.34 4.24 -11.40
C GLY A 200 12.32 4.96 -12.34
N THR A 201 13.59 4.54 -12.38
CA THR A 201 14.63 5.11 -13.24
C THR A 201 14.88 4.22 -14.47
N GLU A 202 15.70 4.71 -15.42
CA GLU A 202 16.00 4.00 -16.67
C GLU A 202 16.64 2.64 -16.38
N LEU A 203 15.99 1.55 -16.80
CA LEU A 203 16.46 0.19 -16.55
C LEU A 203 17.81 -0.07 -17.26
N PRO A 204 18.66 -0.97 -16.72
CA PRO A 204 19.91 -1.34 -17.37
C PRO A 204 19.64 -1.97 -18.75
N SER A 205 20.44 -1.56 -19.72
CA SER A 205 20.34 -2.00 -21.11
C SER A 205 20.96 -3.36 -21.30
#